data_AF-A0A158I091-F1
#
_entry.id   AF-A0A158I091-F1
#
_cell.length_a   1.000
_cell.length_b   1.000
_cell.length_c   1.000
_cell.angle_alpha   90.00
_cell.angle_beta   90.00
_cell.angle_gamma   90.00
#
_symmetry.space_group_name_H-M   'P 1'
#
loop_
_entity.id
_entity.type
_entity.pdbx_description
1 polymer ?
#
loop_
_entity_poly.entity_id
_entity_poly.type
_entity_poly.pdbx_seq_one_letter_code
_entity_poly.pdbx_strand_id
1 'polypeptide(L)'
;MSPHWEIGTASEGFEPIAPHALASVARIDPYIVWANATQYRDLGGMPHGRIPIAIEMKQGGGTARQFAQEIERRGWQSWIWMSALYRDPPPALEATRFCTAHVTREFYARLGTDLAGKFERFTEALAIISHADGPVDRVPASHAATHAAAGNAIVGICDEDVTFTHRRFSEDGTGTRTRFLCFWNQNDAADTAATLGYGSELLKHQMDALLGDVRLSVEAAQTAGGARVYAFAHGDDASQPVDHDAPLPMVGVQLKKRCRSMRDAFGPCLDAEVLDAVRYIVQRAREIGGAACHALVSVSAGNAAWQQDGSSLIESALDELMDTGACSVVLPSGNADMSRCRGALTIAQRAVAELRWPVRAYASSPSLAEIWFASNDGAPSIDVQIVPPGGIASAWLTLGDIATYTRGGEAICTVVHLGRGARGNGHMILIALAPTSARSGLRRAAAGEWLVRLRNNARSGVTAYTWMQCDESSGDTPLVAPTR
;
A
#
# COMPACT_ATOMS: atom_id res chain seq x y z
N MET A 1 20.97 6.85 -28.63
CA MET A 1 20.99 8.23 -28.13
C MET A 1 21.56 8.23 -26.73
N SER A 2 22.46 9.17 -26.41
CA SER A 2 22.97 9.33 -25.04
C SER A 2 21.84 9.80 -24.13
N PRO A 3 21.80 9.35 -22.87
CA PRO A 3 20.77 9.78 -21.94
C PRO A 3 20.97 11.24 -21.49
N HIS A 4 19.88 11.97 -21.29
CA HIS A 4 19.88 13.39 -20.90
C HIS A 4 18.75 13.68 -19.91
N TRP A 5 18.82 14.84 -19.25
CA TRP A 5 17.79 15.31 -18.32
C TRP A 5 16.80 16.23 -19.02
N GLU A 6 15.52 16.00 -18.78
CA GLU A 6 14.41 16.87 -19.10
C GLU A 6 13.84 17.38 -17.77
N ILE A 7 13.70 18.69 -17.62
CA ILE A 7 13.17 19.31 -16.41
C ILE A 7 11.92 20.07 -16.80
N GLY A 8 10.83 19.78 -16.09
CA GLY A 8 9.56 20.46 -16.23
C GLY A 8 8.96 20.78 -14.88
N THR A 9 7.78 21.35 -14.92
CA THR A 9 6.99 21.66 -13.72
C THR A 9 6.01 20.54 -13.38
N ALA A 10 5.42 20.61 -12.19
CA ALA A 10 4.30 19.77 -11.79
C ALA A 10 3.25 19.61 -12.91
N SER A 11 2.86 20.69 -13.57
CA SER A 11 1.85 20.66 -14.64
C SER A 11 2.31 19.85 -15.86
N GLU A 12 3.57 19.95 -16.26
CA GLU A 12 4.09 19.25 -17.44
C GLU A 12 4.31 17.74 -17.18
N GLY A 13 4.71 17.38 -15.96
CA GLY A 13 5.00 15.99 -15.58
C GLY A 13 3.78 15.06 -15.51
N PHE A 14 2.58 15.55 -15.76
CA PHE A 14 1.35 14.76 -15.69
C PHE A 14 0.79 14.33 -17.04
N GLU A 15 1.36 14.73 -18.19
CA GLU A 15 0.88 14.19 -19.47
C GLU A 15 1.08 12.66 -19.52
N PRO A 16 0.05 11.88 -19.92
CA PRO A 16 -1.14 12.28 -20.66
C PRO A 16 -2.42 12.43 -19.79
N ILE A 17 -2.27 12.62 -18.47
CA ILE A 17 -3.33 13.05 -17.54
C ILE A 17 -3.43 14.58 -17.58
N ALA A 18 -4.65 15.12 -17.45
CA ALA A 18 -4.91 16.56 -17.54
C ALA A 18 -4.16 17.36 -16.44
N PRO A 19 -3.16 18.18 -16.78
CA PRO A 19 -2.34 18.93 -15.83
C PRO A 19 -3.14 19.82 -14.87
N HIS A 20 -4.12 20.54 -15.42
CA HIS A 20 -5.00 21.43 -14.67
C HIS A 20 -5.89 20.69 -13.67
N ALA A 21 -6.20 19.42 -13.96
CA ALA A 21 -7.09 18.65 -13.12
C ALA A 21 -6.35 18.10 -11.88
N LEU A 22 -5.09 17.69 -12.01
CA LEU A 22 -4.30 17.29 -10.84
C LEU A 22 -3.90 18.48 -9.97
N ALA A 23 -3.65 19.64 -10.57
CA ALA A 23 -3.39 20.89 -9.84
C ALA A 23 -4.56 21.37 -8.95
N SER A 24 -5.79 20.86 -9.15
CA SER A 24 -6.95 21.21 -8.31
C SER A 24 -6.96 20.51 -6.95
N VAL A 25 -6.11 19.49 -6.76
CA VAL A 25 -5.99 18.75 -5.50
C VAL A 25 -4.82 19.31 -4.71
N ALA A 26 -5.07 19.62 -3.42
CA ALA A 26 -4.10 20.31 -2.58
C ALA A 26 -2.81 19.50 -2.36
N ARG A 27 -2.92 18.17 -2.32
CA ARG A 27 -1.82 17.24 -2.03
C ARG A 27 -1.93 16.02 -2.92
N ILE A 28 -0.98 15.89 -3.83
CA ILE A 28 -0.93 14.81 -4.84
C ILE A 28 0.03 13.72 -4.37
N ASP A 29 -0.24 12.48 -4.75
CA ASP A 29 0.66 11.36 -4.56
C ASP A 29 1.82 11.40 -5.59
N PRO A 30 3.09 11.58 -5.16
CA PRO A 30 4.22 11.74 -6.08
C PRO A 30 4.45 10.50 -6.97
N TYR A 31 3.98 9.32 -6.55
CA TYR A 31 4.08 8.10 -7.34
C TYR A 31 3.28 8.15 -8.66
N ILE A 32 2.23 8.98 -8.73
CA ILE A 32 1.43 9.19 -9.94
C ILE A 32 2.29 9.77 -11.07
N VAL A 33 3.26 10.61 -10.74
CA VAL A 33 4.19 11.18 -11.73
C VAL A 33 5.03 10.07 -12.36
N TRP A 34 5.57 9.15 -11.56
CA TRP A 34 6.32 8.00 -12.08
C TRP A 34 5.45 7.03 -12.88
N ALA A 35 4.23 6.74 -12.38
CA ALA A 35 3.28 5.91 -13.09
C ALA A 35 2.99 6.47 -14.49
N ASN A 36 2.75 7.78 -14.61
CA ASN A 36 2.50 8.44 -15.90
C ASN A 36 3.73 8.47 -16.80
N ALA A 37 4.90 8.88 -16.28
CA ALA A 37 6.14 8.95 -17.05
C ALA A 37 6.54 7.60 -17.67
N THR A 38 6.09 6.51 -17.07
CA THR A 38 6.38 5.13 -17.51
C THR A 38 5.20 4.45 -18.19
N GLN A 39 4.08 5.16 -18.35
CA GLN A 39 2.80 4.60 -18.82
C GLN A 39 2.42 3.33 -18.05
N TYR A 40 2.68 3.33 -16.74
CA TYR A 40 2.38 2.27 -15.78
C TYR A 40 3.14 0.97 -16.06
N ARG A 41 4.13 0.97 -16.97
CA ARG A 41 4.85 -0.24 -17.37
C ARG A 41 5.56 -0.92 -16.20
N ASP A 42 6.04 -0.15 -15.23
CA ASP A 42 6.70 -0.64 -14.01
C ASP A 42 5.74 -1.05 -12.90
N LEU A 43 4.45 -0.76 -13.08
CA LEU A 43 3.37 -1.11 -12.16
C LEU A 43 2.51 -2.26 -12.72
N GLY A 44 3.06 -3.04 -13.68
CA GLY A 44 2.35 -4.13 -14.34
C GLY A 44 1.53 -3.74 -15.56
N GLY A 45 1.70 -2.52 -16.05
CA GLY A 45 0.87 -1.92 -17.10
C GLY A 45 -0.32 -1.17 -16.54
N MET A 46 -0.99 -0.40 -17.41
CA MET A 46 -2.23 0.27 -17.04
C MET A 46 -3.27 -0.79 -16.66
N PRO A 47 -3.90 -0.72 -15.47
CA PRO A 47 -4.95 -1.66 -15.13
C PRO A 47 -6.04 -1.67 -16.19
N HIS A 48 -6.40 -2.84 -16.72
CA HIS A 48 -7.45 -2.98 -17.75
C HIS A 48 -8.87 -2.64 -17.25
N GLY A 49 -9.01 -2.23 -15.98
CA GLY A 49 -10.26 -1.89 -15.33
C GLY A 49 -10.11 -0.63 -14.48
N ARG A 50 -10.63 -0.67 -13.25
CA ARG A 50 -10.56 0.47 -12.34
C ARG A 50 -9.32 0.38 -11.43
N ILE A 51 -8.78 1.55 -11.11
CA ILE A 51 -7.65 1.75 -10.20
C ILE A 51 -8.19 2.04 -8.81
N PRO A 52 -7.81 1.28 -7.76
CA PRO A 52 -8.19 1.62 -6.40
C PRO A 52 -7.40 2.85 -5.94
N ILE A 53 -8.12 3.79 -5.32
CA ILE A 53 -7.54 4.98 -4.68
C ILE A 53 -8.09 5.10 -3.27
N ALA A 54 -7.27 5.61 -2.35
CA ALA A 54 -7.71 6.05 -1.04
C ALA A 54 -7.81 7.57 -1.02
N ILE A 55 -8.86 8.10 -0.40
CA ILE A 55 -9.25 9.51 -0.46
C ILE A 55 -9.43 10.03 0.95
N GLU A 56 -8.87 11.21 1.22
CA GLU A 56 -9.26 12.03 2.35
C GLU A 56 -10.17 13.17 1.87
N MET A 57 -11.40 13.21 2.39
CA MET A 57 -12.30 14.35 2.15
C MET A 57 -11.84 15.58 2.95
N LYS A 58 -11.98 16.78 2.36
CA LYS A 58 -11.61 18.03 3.04
C LYS A 58 -12.30 18.19 4.39
N GLN A 59 -11.57 18.71 5.37
CA GLN A 59 -12.14 19.08 6.67
C GLN A 59 -13.26 20.12 6.49
N GLY A 60 -14.37 19.92 7.20
CA GLY A 60 -15.59 20.74 7.05
C GLY A 60 -16.34 20.53 5.72
N GLY A 61 -15.87 19.62 4.87
CA GLY A 61 -16.54 19.18 3.65
C GLY A 61 -17.59 18.09 3.91
N GLY A 62 -17.89 17.30 2.87
CA GLY A 62 -18.81 16.17 2.97
C GLY A 62 -18.16 14.92 3.56
N THR A 63 -18.98 14.01 4.12
CA THR A 63 -18.52 12.71 4.61
C THR A 63 -18.31 11.72 3.48
N ALA A 64 -17.61 10.61 3.76
CA ALA A 64 -17.46 9.49 2.83
C ALA A 64 -18.82 8.98 2.30
N ARG A 65 -19.83 8.93 3.18
CA ARG A 65 -21.19 8.52 2.84
C ARG A 65 -21.86 9.49 1.88
N GLN A 66 -21.80 10.79 2.16
CA GLN A 66 -22.39 11.81 1.31
C GLN A 66 -21.74 11.79 -0.08
N PHE A 67 -20.43 11.55 -0.15
CA PHE A 67 -19.72 11.42 -1.43
C PHE A 67 -20.15 10.17 -2.21
N ALA A 68 -20.26 9.01 -1.55
CA ALA A 68 -20.75 7.78 -2.17
C ALA A 68 -22.18 7.95 -2.74
N GLN A 69 -23.07 8.61 -2.00
CA GLN A 69 -24.43 8.92 -2.44
C GLN A 69 -24.45 9.96 -3.58
N GLU A 70 -23.53 10.91 -3.58
CA GLU A 70 -23.39 11.89 -4.66
C GLU A 70 -22.99 11.22 -5.98
N ILE A 71 -22.05 10.27 -5.95
CA ILE A 71 -21.66 9.48 -7.13
C ILE A 71 -22.89 8.82 -7.77
N GLU A 72 -23.78 8.25 -6.95
CA GLU A 72 -24.99 7.61 -7.45
C GLU A 72 -25.98 8.59 -8.03
N ARG A 73 -26.30 9.65 -7.28
CA ARG A 73 -27.24 10.69 -7.67
C ARG A 73 -26.83 11.41 -8.96
N ARG A 74 -25.52 11.54 -9.18
CA ARG A 74 -24.96 12.22 -10.35
C ARG A 74 -24.75 11.30 -11.56
N GLY A 75 -24.90 9.98 -11.40
CA GLY A 75 -24.63 9.04 -12.49
C GLY A 75 -23.15 8.87 -12.82
N TRP A 76 -22.25 9.05 -11.85
CA TRP A 76 -20.79 9.03 -12.06
C TRP A 76 -20.16 7.63 -12.07
N GLN A 77 -20.98 6.58 -11.95
CA GLN A 77 -20.52 5.21 -11.75
C GLN A 77 -19.61 4.71 -12.87
N SER A 78 -19.70 5.26 -14.10
CA SER A 78 -18.85 4.83 -15.23
C SER A 78 -17.36 5.13 -15.03
N TRP A 79 -17.01 6.14 -14.22
CA TRP A 79 -15.62 6.59 -14.07
C TRP A 79 -15.13 6.67 -12.62
N ILE A 80 -16.03 6.68 -11.64
CA ILE A 80 -15.71 6.51 -10.22
C ILE A 80 -16.77 5.63 -9.58
N TRP A 81 -16.35 4.70 -8.73
CA TRP A 81 -17.26 3.83 -8.01
C TRP A 81 -16.78 3.62 -6.59
N MET A 82 -17.71 3.49 -5.65
CA MET A 82 -17.43 3.23 -4.24
C MET A 82 -18.25 2.04 -3.75
N SER A 83 -17.63 1.23 -2.89
CA SER A 83 -18.24 0.07 -2.25
C SER A 83 -19.45 0.45 -1.37
N ALA A 84 -20.37 -0.49 -1.16
CA ALA A 84 -21.48 -0.30 -0.23
C ALA A 84 -21.00 0.01 1.21
N LEU A 85 -19.76 -0.37 1.56
CA LEU A 85 -19.08 0.00 2.82
C LEU A 85 -19.15 1.50 3.15
N TYR A 86 -19.25 2.34 2.12
CA TYR A 86 -19.34 3.80 2.27
C TYR A 86 -20.74 4.34 2.05
N ARG A 87 -21.55 3.66 1.23
CA ARG A 87 -22.91 4.09 0.88
C ARG A 87 -23.89 3.88 2.03
N ASP A 88 -23.78 2.71 2.65
CA ASP A 88 -24.64 2.23 3.73
C ASP A 88 -23.79 1.84 4.96
N PRO A 89 -22.97 2.76 5.49
CA PRO A 89 -22.10 2.44 6.61
C PRO A 89 -22.92 2.28 7.89
N PRO A 90 -22.46 1.48 8.87
CA PRO A 90 -23.09 1.45 10.19
C PRO A 90 -23.02 2.83 10.87
N PRO A 91 -23.93 3.14 11.82
CA PRO A 91 -24.06 4.49 12.38
C PRO A 91 -22.76 5.15 12.87
N ALA A 92 -21.82 4.37 13.46
CA ALA A 92 -20.55 4.94 13.93
C ALA A 92 -19.61 5.39 12.80
N LEU A 93 -19.80 4.90 11.58
CA LEU A 93 -18.94 5.18 10.44
C LEU A 93 -19.55 6.22 9.48
N GLU A 94 -20.77 6.72 9.74
CA GLU A 94 -21.46 7.67 8.84
C GLU A 94 -20.74 9.03 8.71
N ALA A 95 -20.05 9.44 9.77
CA ALA A 95 -19.36 10.73 9.87
C ALA A 95 -17.91 10.71 9.38
N THR A 96 -17.36 9.53 9.06
CA THR A 96 -15.94 9.41 8.65
C THR A 96 -15.68 10.10 7.31
N ARG A 97 -14.48 10.66 7.16
CA ARG A 97 -14.01 11.39 5.97
C ARG A 97 -13.11 10.56 5.08
N PHE A 98 -12.46 9.52 5.59
CA PHE A 98 -11.61 8.66 4.76
C PHE A 98 -12.42 7.60 4.03
N CYS A 99 -12.13 7.43 2.75
CA CYS A 99 -12.80 6.43 1.92
C CYS A 99 -11.92 5.89 0.79
N THR A 100 -12.44 4.88 0.10
CA THR A 100 -11.81 4.35 -1.11
C THR A 100 -12.76 4.47 -2.28
N ALA A 101 -12.17 4.53 -3.47
CA ALA A 101 -12.91 4.47 -4.72
C ALA A 101 -12.12 3.68 -5.76
N HIS A 102 -12.84 3.13 -6.73
CA HIS A 102 -12.27 2.54 -7.92
C HIS A 102 -12.52 3.46 -9.10
N VAL A 103 -11.45 3.98 -9.70
CA VAL A 103 -11.50 5.03 -10.72
C VAL A 103 -11.00 4.57 -12.08
N THR A 104 -11.52 5.15 -13.16
CA THR A 104 -10.95 4.98 -14.50
C THR A 104 -10.08 6.17 -14.87
N ARG A 105 -9.44 6.16 -16.04
CA ARG A 105 -8.69 7.32 -16.53
C ARG A 105 -9.56 8.59 -16.64
N GLU A 106 -10.87 8.47 -16.86
CA GLU A 106 -11.77 9.62 -16.93
C GLU A 106 -11.84 10.38 -15.60
N PHE A 107 -11.67 9.71 -14.45
CA PHE A 107 -11.62 10.37 -13.13
C PHE A 107 -10.64 11.54 -13.10
N TYR A 108 -9.44 11.36 -13.63
CA TYR A 108 -8.44 12.42 -13.60
C TYR A 108 -8.82 13.61 -14.48
N ALA A 109 -9.59 13.41 -15.55
CA ALA A 109 -10.13 14.52 -16.33
C ALA A 109 -11.23 15.30 -15.56
N ARG A 110 -11.87 14.67 -14.57
CA ARG A 110 -12.95 15.22 -13.74
C ARG A 110 -12.47 15.91 -12.45
N LEU A 111 -11.19 15.73 -12.07
CA LEU A 111 -10.61 16.33 -10.86
C LEU A 111 -10.69 17.87 -10.86
N GLY A 112 -10.48 18.50 -12.03
CA GLY A 112 -10.52 19.95 -12.19
C GLY A 112 -11.93 20.54 -12.31
N THR A 113 -12.96 19.71 -12.41
CA THR A 113 -14.34 20.14 -12.65
C THR A 113 -15.26 19.68 -11.51
N ASP A 114 -15.73 18.44 -11.60
CA ASP A 114 -16.81 17.88 -10.79
C ASP A 114 -16.35 17.56 -9.36
N LEU A 115 -15.04 17.33 -9.19
CA LEU A 115 -14.42 16.98 -7.91
C LEU A 115 -13.58 18.11 -7.32
N ALA A 116 -13.51 19.26 -8.00
CA ALA A 116 -12.71 20.39 -7.59
C ALA A 116 -13.04 20.78 -6.15
N GLY A 117 -12.02 20.77 -5.28
CA GLY A 117 -12.14 21.18 -3.90
C GLY A 117 -12.86 20.20 -2.95
N LYS A 118 -13.21 18.98 -3.37
CA LYS A 118 -13.79 17.96 -2.47
C LYS A 118 -12.73 17.21 -1.65
N PHE A 119 -11.56 16.99 -2.24
CA PHE A 119 -10.50 16.17 -1.64
C PHE A 119 -9.42 17.03 -1.00
N GLU A 120 -8.96 16.59 0.16
CA GLU A 120 -7.73 17.08 0.78
C GLU A 120 -6.53 16.45 0.07
N ARG A 121 -6.58 15.13 -0.09
CA ARG A 121 -5.56 14.30 -0.76
C ARG A 121 -6.16 12.99 -1.24
N PHE A 122 -5.46 12.34 -2.16
CA PHE A 122 -5.71 10.93 -2.49
C PHE A 122 -4.38 10.22 -2.82
N THR A 123 -4.32 8.92 -2.58
CA THR A 123 -3.20 8.05 -2.96
C THR A 123 -3.66 7.01 -3.96
N GLU A 124 -2.81 6.71 -4.94
CA GLU A 124 -3.04 5.56 -5.81
C GLU A 124 -2.54 4.30 -5.13
N ALA A 125 -3.46 3.37 -4.90
CA ALA A 125 -3.13 2.04 -4.42
C ALA A 125 -2.73 1.16 -5.60
N LEU A 126 -1.66 1.49 -6.32
CA LEU A 126 -1.05 0.58 -7.30
C LEU A 126 0.05 -0.26 -6.62
N ALA A 127 0.47 -1.39 -7.19
CA ALA A 127 1.65 -2.08 -6.66
C ALA A 127 2.78 -1.98 -7.64
N ILE A 128 3.97 -1.93 -7.07
CA ILE A 128 5.16 -2.33 -7.79
C ILE A 128 5.19 -3.85 -7.78
N ILE A 129 5.36 -4.43 -8.96
CA ILE A 129 5.41 -5.87 -9.14
C ILE A 129 6.88 -6.29 -9.02
N SER A 130 7.24 -7.05 -7.97
CA SER A 130 8.47 -7.84 -8.00
C SER A 130 8.27 -9.25 -8.59
N HIS A 131 9.36 -9.78 -9.14
CA HIS A 131 9.45 -11.12 -9.71
C HIS A 131 10.62 -11.87 -9.07
N ALA A 132 10.64 -11.98 -7.73
CA ALA A 132 11.62 -12.83 -7.06
C ALA A 132 11.00 -13.50 -5.81
N ASP A 133 11.14 -14.83 -5.72
CA ASP A 133 10.81 -15.62 -4.54
C ASP A 133 12.01 -15.62 -3.58
N GLY A 134 11.75 -15.41 -2.27
CA GLY A 134 12.75 -15.56 -1.22
C GLY A 134 12.15 -16.21 0.02
N PRO A 135 12.85 -17.14 0.69
CA PRO A 135 12.35 -17.78 1.90
C PRO A 135 12.27 -16.79 3.08
N VAL A 136 11.24 -16.94 3.89
CA VAL A 136 11.00 -16.18 5.14
C VAL A 136 11.44 -17.05 6.32
N ASP A 137 12.35 -16.56 7.14
CA ASP A 137 12.65 -17.16 8.44
C ASP A 137 11.57 -16.78 9.45
N ARG A 138 10.96 -17.79 10.06
CA ARG A 138 9.93 -17.62 11.09
C ARG A 138 10.59 -17.44 12.46
N VAL A 139 10.31 -16.32 13.12
CA VAL A 139 10.61 -16.16 14.56
C VAL A 139 9.40 -16.62 15.37
N PRO A 140 9.55 -17.53 16.35
CA PRO A 140 8.43 -17.93 17.21
C PRO A 140 7.98 -16.77 18.09
N ALA A 141 6.68 -16.45 18.07
CA ALA A 141 6.09 -15.50 19.01
C ALA A 141 5.92 -16.14 20.40
N SER A 142 6.25 -15.40 21.47
CA SER A 142 5.95 -15.84 22.84
C SER A 142 4.48 -15.57 23.18
N HIS A 143 3.81 -16.54 23.79
CA HIS A 143 2.43 -16.40 24.24
C HIS A 143 2.31 -15.37 25.37
N ALA A 144 1.46 -14.36 25.19
CA ALA A 144 1.03 -13.46 26.25
C ALA A 144 -0.11 -14.08 27.06
N ALA A 145 -0.19 -13.74 28.35
CA ALA A 145 -1.24 -14.22 29.25
C ALA A 145 -2.62 -13.69 28.82
N THR A 146 -3.61 -14.59 28.76
CA THR A 146 -5.02 -14.29 28.49
C THR A 146 -5.66 -13.62 29.70
N HIS A 147 -6.23 -12.42 29.50
CA HIS A 147 -7.09 -11.76 30.48
C HIS A 147 -8.58 -11.99 30.18
N ALA A 148 -9.38 -11.86 31.24
CA ALA A 148 -10.77 -12.31 31.38
C ALA A 148 -11.77 -11.74 30.36
N ALA A 149 -12.73 -12.59 29.99
CA ALA A 149 -14.01 -12.34 29.32
C ALA A 149 -14.02 -11.10 28.41
N ALA A 150 -13.56 -11.29 27.17
CA ALA A 150 -13.88 -10.34 26.10
C ALA A 150 -15.41 -10.15 26.08
N GLY A 151 -15.85 -8.89 26.20
CA GLY A 151 -17.25 -8.52 25.99
C GLY A 151 -17.71 -8.87 24.58
N ASN A 152 -18.87 -8.36 24.17
CA ASN A 152 -19.39 -8.53 22.80
C ASN A 152 -18.38 -8.01 21.75
N ALA A 153 -17.50 -8.89 21.28
CA ALA A 153 -16.36 -8.54 20.45
C ALA A 153 -16.10 -9.61 19.39
N ILE A 154 -15.62 -9.17 18.24
CA ILE A 154 -15.26 -10.01 17.09
C ILE A 154 -13.81 -9.74 16.72
N VAL A 155 -13.06 -10.81 16.46
CA VAL A 155 -11.66 -10.72 16.04
C VAL A 155 -11.60 -10.63 14.51
N GLY A 156 -11.04 -9.54 14.01
CA GLY A 156 -10.73 -9.34 12.60
C GLY A 156 -9.28 -9.73 12.28
N ILE A 157 -9.05 -10.43 11.18
CA ILE A 157 -7.70 -10.68 10.66
C ILE A 157 -7.64 -10.21 9.20
N CYS A 158 -6.71 -9.29 8.93
CA CYS A 158 -6.32 -8.89 7.58
C CYS A 158 -4.90 -9.40 7.30
N ASP A 159 -4.75 -10.25 6.29
CA ASP A 159 -3.47 -10.82 5.90
C ASP A 159 -3.44 -11.08 4.39
N GLU A 160 -2.26 -11.19 3.80
CA GLU A 160 -2.13 -11.62 2.41
C GLU A 160 -2.26 -13.14 2.27
N ASP A 161 -2.11 -13.91 3.35
CA ASP A 161 -2.08 -15.38 3.37
C ASP A 161 -3.01 -16.02 4.43
N VAL A 162 -4.14 -15.39 4.74
CA VAL A 162 -5.11 -15.96 5.67
C VAL A 162 -5.90 -17.12 5.03
N THR A 163 -5.86 -18.30 5.66
CA THR A 163 -6.65 -19.45 5.22
C THR A 163 -7.60 -19.92 6.32
N PHE A 164 -8.91 -19.80 6.08
CA PHE A 164 -9.95 -20.25 7.02
C PHE A 164 -9.97 -21.78 7.20
N THR A 165 -9.20 -22.51 6.40
CA THR A 165 -9.10 -23.97 6.38
C THR A 165 -8.10 -24.55 7.36
N HIS A 166 -7.26 -23.71 7.98
CA HIS A 166 -6.26 -24.17 8.94
C HIS A 166 -6.92 -24.63 10.25
N ARG A 167 -6.45 -25.77 10.81
CA ARG A 167 -7.04 -26.41 12.00
C ARG A 167 -7.11 -25.51 13.24
N ARG A 168 -6.18 -24.56 13.39
CA ARG A 168 -6.20 -23.55 14.49
C ARG A 168 -7.41 -22.60 14.41
N PHE A 169 -8.06 -22.49 13.26
CA PHE A 169 -9.27 -21.69 13.09
C PHE A 169 -10.54 -22.53 13.16
N SER A 170 -10.44 -23.81 13.48
CA SER A 170 -11.62 -24.66 13.66
C SER A 170 -12.38 -24.31 14.95
N GLU A 171 -13.71 -24.36 14.90
CA GLU A 171 -14.57 -24.18 16.09
C GLU A 171 -14.47 -25.36 17.05
N ASP A 172 -14.13 -26.53 16.52
CA ASP A 172 -14.05 -27.77 17.27
C ASP A 172 -12.85 -28.63 16.83
N GLY A 173 -12.57 -29.67 17.61
CA GLY A 173 -11.51 -30.63 17.29
C GLY A 173 -11.77 -31.43 16.01
N THR A 174 -13.01 -31.43 15.50
CA THR A 174 -13.37 -32.13 14.25
C THR A 174 -12.84 -31.40 13.05
N GLY A 175 -12.71 -30.07 13.07
CA GLY A 175 -12.22 -29.27 11.95
C GLY A 175 -13.14 -29.25 10.73
N THR A 176 -14.43 -29.51 10.94
CA THR A 176 -15.48 -29.41 9.91
C THR A 176 -16.18 -28.05 9.91
N ARG A 177 -15.99 -27.27 10.98
CA ARG A 177 -16.54 -25.92 11.14
C ARG A 177 -15.44 -24.92 11.47
N THR A 178 -15.52 -23.73 10.88
CA THR A 178 -14.55 -22.65 11.09
C THR A 178 -15.09 -21.54 12.01
N ARG A 179 -14.20 -20.92 12.79
CA ARG A 179 -14.51 -19.77 13.67
C ARG A 179 -14.80 -18.50 12.89
N PHE A 180 -14.44 -18.48 11.60
CA PHE A 180 -14.78 -17.39 10.70
C PHE A 180 -16.29 -17.37 10.44
N LEU A 181 -16.92 -16.22 10.71
CA LEU A 181 -18.32 -15.97 10.43
C LEU A 181 -18.52 -15.46 8.99
N CYS A 182 -17.54 -14.71 8.49
CA CYS A 182 -17.41 -14.33 7.09
C CYS A 182 -15.94 -14.14 6.71
N PHE A 183 -15.67 -14.27 5.42
CA PHE A 183 -14.33 -14.19 4.86
C PHE A 183 -14.38 -13.47 3.51
N TRP A 184 -13.65 -12.37 3.38
CA TRP A 184 -13.56 -11.62 2.15
C TRP A 184 -12.21 -11.82 1.47
N ASN A 185 -12.23 -12.34 0.24
CA ASN A 185 -11.06 -12.49 -0.59
C ASN A 185 -10.96 -11.35 -1.61
N GLN A 186 -10.12 -10.35 -1.33
CA GLN A 186 -9.88 -9.21 -2.23
C GLN A 186 -9.08 -9.60 -3.50
N ASN A 187 -8.50 -10.81 -3.56
CA ASN A 187 -7.78 -11.30 -4.74
C ASN A 187 -8.69 -11.88 -5.82
N ASP A 188 -9.93 -12.21 -5.47
CA ASP A 188 -10.77 -12.92 -6.42
C ASP A 188 -11.16 -11.98 -7.57
N ALA A 189 -10.67 -12.31 -8.77
CA ALA A 189 -11.02 -11.59 -9.99
C ALA A 189 -12.45 -11.87 -10.43
N ALA A 190 -13.09 -12.91 -9.89
CA ALA A 190 -14.51 -13.14 -10.08
C ALA A 190 -15.27 -12.13 -9.21
N ASP A 191 -15.79 -11.09 -9.87
CA ASP A 191 -16.54 -9.94 -9.33
C ASP A 191 -17.90 -10.39 -8.72
N THR A 192 -17.83 -11.21 -7.67
CA THR A 192 -18.96 -12.01 -7.15
C THR A 192 -19.53 -11.45 -5.85
N ALA A 193 -18.81 -10.57 -5.16
CA ALA A 193 -19.36 -9.84 -4.02
C ALA A 193 -20.18 -8.64 -4.49
N ALA A 194 -21.44 -8.87 -4.91
CA ALA A 194 -22.32 -7.85 -5.51
C ALA A 194 -22.45 -6.55 -4.70
N THR A 195 -22.29 -6.59 -3.37
CA THR A 195 -22.36 -5.43 -2.47
C THR A 195 -20.99 -4.78 -2.21
N LEU A 196 -19.93 -5.58 -2.11
CA LEU A 196 -18.57 -5.08 -1.87
C LEU A 196 -17.88 -4.59 -3.14
N GLY A 197 -18.38 -5.02 -4.30
CA GLY A 197 -18.04 -4.63 -5.67
C GLY A 197 -16.63 -4.92 -6.16
N TYR A 198 -15.87 -5.70 -5.39
CA TYR A 198 -14.71 -6.47 -5.87
C TYR A 198 -14.41 -7.63 -4.92
N GLY A 199 -13.66 -8.60 -5.41
CA GLY A 199 -13.35 -9.81 -4.67
C GLY A 199 -14.57 -10.73 -4.51
N SER A 200 -14.43 -11.70 -3.62
CA SER A 200 -15.49 -12.65 -3.28
C SER A 200 -15.66 -12.78 -1.78
N GLU A 201 -16.90 -12.86 -1.34
CA GLU A 201 -17.23 -13.05 0.06
C GLU A 201 -17.80 -14.44 0.29
N LEU A 202 -17.30 -15.10 1.33
CA LEU A 202 -17.84 -16.35 1.84
C LEU A 202 -18.44 -16.11 3.22
N LEU A 203 -19.69 -16.52 3.38
CA LEU A 203 -20.37 -16.59 4.66
C LEU A 203 -20.09 -17.94 5.32
N LYS A 204 -20.27 -18.01 6.65
CA LYS A 204 -20.00 -19.21 7.45
C LYS A 204 -20.51 -20.51 6.85
N HIS A 205 -21.78 -20.56 6.43
CA HIS A 205 -22.36 -21.78 5.88
C HIS A 205 -21.67 -22.23 4.58
N GLN A 206 -21.16 -21.30 3.76
CA GLN A 206 -20.41 -21.60 2.55
C GLN A 206 -19.02 -22.12 2.91
N MET A 207 -18.35 -21.51 3.89
CA MET A 207 -17.05 -21.98 4.38
C MET A 207 -17.15 -23.37 5.03
N ASP A 208 -18.13 -23.60 5.90
CA ASP A 208 -18.35 -24.88 6.57
C ASP A 208 -18.71 -25.98 5.54
N ALA A 209 -19.50 -25.66 4.50
CA ALA A 209 -19.76 -26.58 3.39
C ALA A 209 -18.48 -26.93 2.61
N LEU A 210 -17.64 -25.92 2.28
CA LEU A 210 -16.36 -26.14 1.62
C LEU A 210 -15.42 -27.02 2.48
N LEU A 211 -15.41 -26.87 3.80
CA LEU A 211 -14.61 -27.73 4.69
C LEU A 211 -15.13 -29.16 4.74
N GLY A 212 -16.45 -29.35 4.72
CA GLY A 212 -17.08 -30.67 4.59
C GLY A 212 -16.72 -31.34 3.27
N ASP A 213 -16.87 -30.63 2.15
CA ASP A 213 -16.57 -31.13 0.80
C ASP A 213 -15.08 -31.43 0.61
N VAL A 214 -14.19 -30.60 1.15
CA VAL A 214 -12.74 -30.82 1.10
C VAL A 214 -12.35 -32.07 1.88
N ARG A 215 -13.00 -32.39 3.00
CA ARG A 215 -12.73 -33.65 3.70
C ARG A 215 -13.21 -34.85 2.93
N LEU A 216 -14.43 -34.80 2.40
CA LEU A 216 -14.94 -35.84 1.50
C LEU A 216 -14.04 -36.00 0.26
N SER A 217 -13.49 -34.89 -0.23
CA SER A 217 -12.54 -34.86 -1.34
C SER A 217 -11.15 -35.34 -0.94
N VAL A 218 -10.60 -35.05 0.23
CA VAL A 218 -9.29 -35.56 0.69
C VAL A 218 -9.37 -37.06 1.01
N GLU A 219 -10.52 -37.53 1.51
CA GLU A 219 -10.84 -38.96 1.64
C GLU A 219 -10.97 -39.65 0.27
N ALA A 220 -11.40 -38.92 -0.78
CA ALA A 220 -11.50 -39.43 -2.17
C ALA A 220 -10.27 -39.16 -3.07
N ALA A 221 -9.45 -38.14 -2.75
CA ALA A 221 -8.40 -37.54 -3.59
C ALA A 221 -6.98 -37.92 -3.15
N GLN A 222 -6.84 -39.00 -2.37
CA GLN A 222 -5.64 -39.85 -2.46
C GLN A 222 -5.44 -40.45 -3.88
N THR A 223 -6.33 -40.14 -4.85
CA THR A 223 -6.32 -40.73 -6.20
C THR A 223 -6.34 -39.76 -7.39
N ALA A 224 -6.51 -38.44 -7.24
CA ALA A 224 -6.49 -37.54 -8.41
C ALA A 224 -6.26 -36.08 -8.02
N GLY A 225 -5.10 -35.54 -8.38
CA GLY A 225 -4.69 -34.16 -8.08
C GLY A 225 -5.46 -33.11 -8.87
N GLY A 226 -6.17 -32.23 -8.16
CA GLY A 226 -6.62 -30.94 -8.68
C GLY A 226 -7.84 -30.37 -7.96
N ALA A 227 -7.68 -29.26 -7.23
CA ALA A 227 -8.80 -28.40 -6.83
C ALA A 227 -8.34 -26.96 -6.51
N ARG A 228 -9.28 -26.03 -6.69
CA ARG A 228 -9.18 -24.55 -6.64
C ARG A 228 -8.40 -23.97 -5.45
N VAL A 229 -7.77 -22.83 -5.70
CA VAL A 229 -6.81 -22.10 -4.83
C VAL A 229 -7.51 -21.46 -3.60
N TYR A 230 -7.93 -22.29 -2.65
CA TYR A 230 -7.78 -21.97 -1.24
C TYR A 230 -6.56 -22.76 -0.78
N ALA A 231 -5.48 -22.09 -0.38
CA ALA A 231 -4.30 -22.81 0.06
C ALA A 231 -4.64 -23.59 1.34
N PHE A 232 -4.77 -24.91 1.23
CA PHE A 232 -4.93 -25.82 2.35
C PHE A 232 -3.55 -26.02 2.98
N ALA A 233 -3.30 -25.36 4.10
CA ALA A 233 -2.06 -25.53 4.84
C ALA A 233 -1.99 -26.96 5.40
N HIS A 234 -1.12 -27.78 4.82
CA HIS A 234 -0.79 -29.10 5.35
C HIS A 234 0.37 -28.92 6.34
N GLY A 235 0.03 -28.84 7.62
CA GLY A 235 0.98 -28.79 8.71
C GLY A 235 0.49 -29.67 9.86
N ASP A 236 1.07 -30.86 9.97
CA ASP A 236 0.96 -31.70 11.15
C ASP A 236 1.74 -31.02 12.28
N ASP A 237 1.06 -30.23 13.10
CA ASP A 237 1.57 -29.90 14.42
C ASP A 237 0.42 -30.02 15.42
N ALA A 238 0.22 -31.26 15.87
CA ALA A 238 -0.68 -31.62 16.95
C ALA A 238 -0.14 -31.07 18.28
N SER A 239 -0.30 -29.76 18.49
CA SER A 239 -0.18 -29.17 19.82
C SER A 239 -1.48 -29.36 20.59
N GLN A 240 -1.33 -29.75 21.86
CA GLN A 240 -2.36 -30.27 22.76
C GLN A 240 -3.62 -29.39 22.88
N PRO A 241 -4.79 -29.99 23.22
CA PRO A 241 -6.02 -29.25 23.43
C PRO A 241 -5.82 -28.33 24.64
N VAL A 242 -5.59 -27.04 24.38
CA VAL A 242 -5.67 -26.04 25.43
C VAL A 242 -7.15 -25.80 25.67
N ASP A 243 -7.60 -26.15 26.87
CA ASP A 243 -8.94 -25.86 27.37
C ASP A 243 -9.09 -24.33 27.40
N HIS A 244 -9.81 -23.79 26.42
CA HIS A 244 -10.10 -22.37 26.33
C HIS A 244 -11.62 -22.20 26.30
N ASP A 245 -12.09 -21.16 27.01
CA ASP A 245 -13.41 -20.55 26.80
C ASP A 245 -13.78 -20.54 25.31
N ALA A 246 -15.08 -20.64 25.01
CA ALA A 246 -15.61 -20.65 23.66
C ALA A 246 -14.89 -19.58 22.81
N PRO A 247 -14.10 -20.00 21.81
CA PRO A 247 -13.12 -19.11 21.22
C PRO A 247 -13.82 -18.02 20.41
N LEU A 248 -13.33 -16.77 20.50
CA LEU A 248 -14.03 -15.62 19.93
C LEU A 248 -14.36 -15.80 18.43
N PRO A 249 -15.54 -15.34 17.99
CA PRO A 249 -15.91 -15.33 16.57
C PRO A 249 -14.96 -14.45 15.75
N MET A 250 -14.74 -14.85 14.49
CA MET A 250 -13.73 -14.22 13.62
C MET A 250 -14.32 -13.69 12.32
N VAL A 251 -13.71 -12.64 11.78
CA VAL A 251 -13.93 -12.15 10.41
C VAL A 251 -12.57 -12.10 9.70
N GLY A 252 -12.49 -12.69 8.52
CA GLY A 252 -11.24 -12.78 7.77
C GLY A 252 -11.27 -11.89 6.53
N VAL A 253 -10.15 -11.23 6.25
CA VAL A 253 -9.91 -10.55 4.97
C VAL A 253 -8.58 -11.00 4.42
N GLN A 254 -8.63 -11.66 3.27
CA GLN A 254 -7.45 -11.90 2.44
C GLN A 254 -7.22 -10.65 1.60
N LEU A 255 -6.20 -9.88 1.98
CA LEU A 255 -5.76 -8.70 1.24
C LEU A 255 -5.30 -9.10 -0.16
N LYS A 256 -5.42 -8.16 -1.10
CA LYS A 256 -4.98 -8.38 -2.46
C LYS A 256 -3.46 -8.66 -2.48
N LYS A 257 -3.07 -9.90 -2.78
CA LYS A 257 -1.71 -10.35 -3.06
C LYS A 257 -1.20 -9.63 -4.29
N ARG A 258 -0.24 -8.76 -4.09
CA ARG A 258 0.44 -8.08 -5.18
C ARG A 258 1.85 -8.68 -5.27
N CYS A 259 1.92 -9.80 -6.00
CA CYS A 259 3.13 -10.60 -6.27
C CYS A 259 3.59 -11.50 -5.11
N ARG A 260 4.27 -12.61 -5.44
CA ARG A 260 4.61 -13.72 -4.52
C ARG A 260 5.78 -13.42 -3.58
N SER A 261 5.99 -12.16 -3.25
CA SER A 261 7.13 -11.67 -2.49
C SER A 261 6.63 -10.86 -1.30
N MET A 262 6.71 -11.46 -0.10
CA MET A 262 6.64 -10.73 1.19
C MET A 262 7.79 -9.69 1.35
N ARG A 263 8.64 -9.50 0.34
CA ARG A 263 9.79 -8.59 0.35
C ARG A 263 9.53 -7.23 -0.26
N ASP A 264 8.37 -7.03 -0.87
CA ASP A 264 8.03 -5.76 -1.52
C ASP A 264 7.50 -4.78 -0.49
N ALA A 265 8.38 -4.34 0.41
CA ALA A 265 8.12 -3.20 1.29
C ALA A 265 8.19 -1.85 0.53
N PHE A 266 8.27 -1.90 -0.81
CA PHE A 266 8.64 -0.81 -1.68
C PHE A 266 7.58 -0.57 -2.76
N GLY A 267 6.77 0.47 -2.61
CA GLY A 267 5.82 0.88 -3.65
C GLY A 267 4.42 1.23 -3.16
N PRO A 268 3.49 1.50 -4.09
CA PRO A 268 2.25 2.17 -3.76
C PRO A 268 1.36 1.35 -2.81
N CYS A 269 0.55 2.11 -2.08
CA CYS A 269 0.08 1.74 -0.76
C CYS A 269 -1.06 0.72 -0.80
N LEU A 270 -1.10 -0.18 0.18
CA LEU A 270 -2.30 -0.97 0.51
C LEU A 270 -3.38 -0.11 1.22
N ASP A 271 -3.30 1.23 1.13
CA ASP A 271 -4.20 2.16 1.83
C ASP A 271 -5.66 1.81 1.53
N ALA A 272 -5.98 1.58 0.26
CA ALA A 272 -7.34 1.28 -0.15
C ALA A 272 -7.78 -0.11 0.35
N GLU A 273 -6.96 -1.13 0.12
CA GLU A 273 -7.25 -2.51 0.54
C GLU A 273 -7.40 -2.64 2.06
N VAL A 274 -6.49 -2.03 2.83
CA VAL A 274 -6.49 -2.06 4.30
C VAL A 274 -7.65 -1.25 4.84
N LEU A 275 -7.91 -0.05 4.31
CA LEU A 275 -9.04 0.76 4.77
C LEU A 275 -10.37 0.04 4.54
N ASP A 276 -10.56 -0.54 3.36
CA ASP A 276 -11.75 -1.34 3.08
C ASP A 276 -11.84 -2.57 3.98
N ALA A 277 -10.73 -3.28 4.21
CA ALA A 277 -10.70 -4.47 5.05
C ALA A 277 -11.11 -4.17 6.50
N VAL A 278 -10.56 -3.10 7.09
CA VAL A 278 -10.89 -2.69 8.46
C VAL A 278 -12.36 -2.25 8.54
N ARG A 279 -12.84 -1.46 7.56
CA ARG A 279 -14.26 -1.04 7.52
C ARG A 279 -15.21 -2.22 7.35
N TYR A 280 -14.87 -3.17 6.49
CA TYR A 280 -15.61 -4.42 6.30
C TYR A 280 -15.74 -5.21 7.60
N ILE A 281 -14.63 -5.38 8.33
CA ILE A 281 -14.63 -6.07 9.61
C ILE A 281 -15.51 -5.34 10.63
N VAL A 282 -15.41 -4.01 10.73
CA VAL A 282 -16.25 -3.21 11.64
C VAL A 282 -17.73 -3.35 11.29
N GLN A 283 -18.07 -3.28 10.01
CA GLN A 283 -19.43 -3.43 9.53
C GLN A 283 -19.97 -4.83 9.89
N ARG A 284 -19.25 -5.90 9.54
CA ARG A 284 -19.64 -7.27 9.86
C ARG A 284 -19.74 -7.52 11.36
N ALA A 285 -18.81 -6.97 12.15
CA ALA A 285 -18.86 -7.10 13.60
C ALA A 285 -20.16 -6.53 14.18
N ARG A 286 -20.60 -5.38 13.66
CA ARG A 286 -21.84 -4.71 14.10
C ARG A 286 -23.11 -5.37 13.57
N GLU A 287 -23.08 -5.93 12.36
CA GLU A 287 -24.21 -6.69 11.81
C GLU A 287 -24.43 -7.99 12.58
N ILE A 288 -23.35 -8.66 12.99
CA ILE A 288 -23.39 -9.95 13.70
C ILE A 288 -23.65 -9.76 15.19
N GLY A 289 -22.87 -8.90 15.85
CA GLY A 289 -22.92 -8.70 17.30
C GLY A 289 -23.81 -7.53 17.74
N GLY A 290 -24.40 -6.79 16.81
CA GLY A 290 -25.18 -5.58 17.09
C GLY A 290 -24.32 -4.32 17.27
N ALA A 291 -24.98 -3.17 17.45
CA ALA A 291 -24.34 -1.86 17.44
C ALA A 291 -23.26 -1.64 18.53
N ALA A 292 -23.32 -2.39 19.63
CA ALA A 292 -22.36 -2.34 20.73
C ALA A 292 -21.17 -3.30 20.56
N CYS A 293 -21.13 -4.07 19.47
CA CYS A 293 -20.04 -5.01 19.20
C CYS A 293 -18.77 -4.25 18.83
N HIS A 294 -17.64 -4.63 19.45
CA HIS A 294 -16.34 -4.04 19.21
C HIS A 294 -15.48 -4.95 18.32
N ALA A 295 -14.85 -4.39 17.28
CA ALA A 295 -13.95 -5.14 16.40
C ALA A 295 -12.49 -5.03 16.85
N LEU A 296 -11.84 -6.16 17.14
CA LEU A 296 -10.41 -6.24 17.41
C LEU A 296 -9.68 -6.68 16.15
N VAL A 297 -9.08 -5.73 15.43
CA VAL A 297 -8.56 -5.97 14.06
C VAL A 297 -7.04 -6.11 14.07
N SER A 298 -6.55 -7.29 13.73
CA SER A 298 -5.12 -7.52 13.47
C SER A 298 -4.84 -7.36 11.99
N VAL A 299 -3.93 -6.45 11.63
CA VAL A 299 -3.52 -6.22 10.24
C VAL A 299 -2.06 -6.63 10.07
N SER A 300 -1.80 -7.75 9.41
CA SER A 300 -0.47 -8.28 9.13
C SER A 300 0.12 -7.69 7.84
N ALA A 301 -0.07 -6.41 7.61
CA ALA A 301 0.44 -5.69 6.45
C ALA A 301 1.00 -4.34 6.89
N GLY A 302 2.05 -3.86 6.22
CA GLY A 302 2.66 -2.59 6.53
C GLY A 302 3.61 -2.11 5.43
N ASN A 303 3.66 -0.81 5.24
CA ASN A 303 4.59 -0.16 4.33
C ASN A 303 5.87 0.22 5.11
N ALA A 304 7.06 -0.06 4.58
CA ALA A 304 8.32 0.39 5.19
C ALA A 304 8.74 1.80 4.75
N ALA A 305 8.16 2.29 3.65
CA ALA A 305 8.46 3.55 2.99
C ALA A 305 7.40 4.61 3.30
N TRP A 306 7.47 5.23 4.48
CA TRP A 306 6.67 6.41 4.80
C TRP A 306 7.23 7.16 6.02
N GLN A 307 6.79 8.41 6.20
CA GLN A 307 7.18 9.25 7.32
C GLN A 307 6.52 8.78 8.62
N GLN A 308 7.29 8.18 9.54
CA GLN A 308 6.81 7.61 10.81
C GLN A 308 6.36 8.65 11.85
N ASP A 309 5.36 9.46 11.51
CA ASP A 309 4.84 10.56 12.35
C ASP A 309 3.31 10.58 12.50
N GLY A 310 2.59 9.52 12.09
CA GLY A 310 1.12 9.47 12.18
C GLY A 310 0.39 10.14 11.02
N SER A 311 1.10 10.79 10.09
CA SER A 311 0.47 11.71 9.15
C SER A 311 0.10 11.11 7.79
N SER A 312 0.40 9.83 7.54
CA SER A 312 0.02 9.19 6.28
C SER A 312 -1.51 9.08 6.14
N LEU A 313 -1.99 8.85 4.92
CA LEU A 313 -3.43 8.77 4.66
C LEU A 313 -4.05 7.60 5.44
N ILE A 314 -3.43 6.42 5.40
CA ILE A 314 -3.94 5.25 6.10
C ILE A 314 -3.88 5.38 7.62
N GLU A 315 -2.82 5.94 8.19
CA GLU A 315 -2.77 6.15 9.65
C GLU A 315 -3.88 7.08 10.10
N SER A 316 -4.04 8.23 9.45
CA SER A 316 -5.12 9.16 9.78
C SER A 316 -6.50 8.53 9.59
N ALA A 317 -6.66 7.63 8.61
CA ALA A 317 -7.90 6.89 8.39
C ALA A 317 -8.17 5.85 9.48
N LEU A 318 -7.15 5.10 9.92
CA LEU A 318 -7.28 4.13 10.99
C LEU A 318 -7.52 4.83 12.34
N ASP A 319 -6.86 5.95 12.60
CA ASP A 319 -7.11 6.79 13.77
C ASP A 319 -8.57 7.28 13.79
N GLU A 320 -9.08 7.81 12.67
CA GLU A 320 -10.48 8.25 12.57
C GLU A 320 -11.45 7.08 12.81
N LEU A 321 -11.14 5.86 12.33
CA LEU A 321 -11.95 4.67 12.59
C LEU A 321 -11.92 4.25 14.07
N MET A 322 -10.75 4.27 14.72
CA MET A 322 -10.61 3.94 16.14
C MET A 322 -11.29 4.97 17.04
N ASP A 323 -11.23 6.26 16.68
CA ASP A 323 -11.90 7.36 17.39
C ASP A 323 -13.43 7.22 17.42
N THR A 324 -14.02 6.44 16.50
CA THR A 324 -15.46 6.11 16.55
C THR A 324 -15.83 5.17 17.72
N GLY A 325 -14.84 4.55 18.37
CA GLY A 325 -15.02 3.51 19.39
C GLY A 325 -15.47 2.16 18.83
N ALA A 326 -15.60 2.02 17.51
CA ALA A 326 -16.07 0.79 16.86
C ALA A 326 -15.02 -0.32 16.80
N CYS A 327 -13.74 0.03 16.82
CA CYS A 327 -12.64 -0.93 16.71
C CYS A 327 -11.38 -0.51 17.45
N SER A 328 -10.50 -1.49 17.62
CA SER A 328 -9.08 -1.32 17.94
C SER A 328 -8.28 -2.02 16.86
N VAL A 329 -7.22 -1.38 16.37
CA VAL A 329 -6.35 -1.94 15.31
C VAL A 329 -4.98 -2.27 15.88
N VAL A 330 -4.49 -3.47 15.60
CA VAL A 330 -3.17 -3.95 15.98
C VAL A 330 -2.33 -4.10 14.71
N LEU A 331 -1.20 -3.40 14.67
CA LEU A 331 -0.24 -3.41 13.57
C LEU A 331 1.09 -4.00 14.03
N PRO A 332 1.79 -4.79 13.18
CA PRO A 332 3.15 -5.22 13.47
C PRO A 332 4.12 -4.03 13.39
N SER A 333 5.19 -4.08 14.17
CA SER A 333 6.28 -3.08 14.10
C SER A 333 7.09 -3.14 12.80
N GLY A 334 6.91 -4.20 12.01
CA GLY A 334 7.68 -4.48 10.80
C GLY A 334 9.08 -5.02 11.07
N ASN A 335 9.68 -5.64 10.06
CA ASN A 335 11.04 -6.21 10.10
C ASN A 335 12.03 -5.41 9.22
N ALA A 336 11.73 -4.14 8.95
CA ALA A 336 12.41 -3.32 7.95
C ALA A 336 13.88 -3.01 8.28
N ASP A 337 14.30 -3.06 9.55
CA ASP A 337 15.70 -2.83 9.93
C ASP A 337 16.66 -3.87 9.33
N MET A 338 16.14 -5.02 8.90
CA MET A 338 16.93 -6.04 8.23
C MET A 338 17.37 -5.66 6.80
N SER A 339 16.71 -4.68 6.16
CA SER A 339 16.97 -4.31 4.75
C SER A 339 18.02 -3.20 4.58
N ARG A 340 18.51 -2.60 5.68
CA ARG A 340 19.48 -1.47 5.66
C ARG A 340 19.10 -0.33 4.71
N CYS A 341 17.82 -0.18 4.39
CA CYS A 341 17.31 0.80 3.43
C CYS A 341 17.03 2.18 4.08
N ARG A 342 17.25 2.33 5.39
CA ARG A 342 16.92 3.55 6.14
C ARG A 342 18.16 4.32 6.55
N GLY A 343 18.05 5.65 6.54
CA GLY A 343 19.09 6.55 6.98
C GLY A 343 18.51 7.87 7.51
N ALA A 344 19.30 8.59 8.29
CA ALA A 344 19.00 9.94 8.71
C ALA A 344 20.27 10.78 8.66
N LEU A 345 20.13 12.02 8.23
CA LEU A 345 21.25 12.96 8.10
C LEU A 345 20.76 14.37 8.40
N THR A 346 21.49 15.11 9.23
CA THR A 346 21.27 16.54 9.43
C THR A 346 22.16 17.35 8.48
N ILE A 347 21.55 18.24 7.71
CA ILE A 347 22.19 19.16 6.78
C ILE A 347 22.22 20.53 7.45
N ALA A 348 23.43 21.01 7.76
CA ALA A 348 23.61 22.34 8.34
C ALA A 348 23.05 23.45 7.42
N GLN A 349 22.76 24.61 8.01
CA GLN A 349 22.33 25.79 7.26
C GLN A 349 23.29 26.10 6.10
N ARG A 350 22.76 26.39 4.91
CA ARG A 350 23.56 26.73 3.71
C ARG A 350 24.59 25.67 3.31
N ALA A 351 24.45 24.43 3.80
CA ALA A 351 25.35 23.34 3.48
C ALA A 351 24.79 22.43 2.37
N VAL A 352 25.69 21.66 1.77
CA VAL A 352 25.35 20.57 0.86
C VAL A 352 25.76 19.27 1.51
N ALA A 353 24.92 18.25 1.38
CA ALA A 353 25.27 16.89 1.75
C ALA A 353 25.03 15.93 0.60
N GLU A 354 25.72 14.79 0.65
CA GLU A 354 25.64 13.75 -0.36
C GLU A 354 25.15 12.44 0.28
N LEU A 355 24.16 11.83 -0.35
CA LEU A 355 23.67 10.50 -0.04
C LEU A 355 24.08 9.57 -1.19
N ARG A 356 24.55 8.38 -0.83
CA ARG A 356 24.96 7.34 -1.79
C ARG A 356 23.91 6.26 -1.82
N TRP A 357 23.35 6.03 -3.00
CA TRP A 357 22.33 5.02 -3.22
C TRP A 357 22.91 3.88 -4.08
N PRO A 358 23.26 2.73 -3.48
CA PRO A 358 23.76 1.58 -4.23
C PRO A 358 22.60 0.85 -4.94
N VAL A 359 22.48 1.05 -6.25
CA VAL A 359 21.44 0.41 -7.07
C VAL A 359 21.96 -0.90 -7.65
N ARG A 360 21.29 -2.01 -7.33
CA ARG A 360 21.69 -3.35 -7.76
C ARG A 360 21.52 -3.56 -9.26
N ALA A 361 22.39 -4.40 -9.82
CA ALA A 361 22.20 -4.94 -11.17
C ALA A 361 21.13 -6.01 -11.18
N TYR A 362 20.49 -6.18 -12.34
CA TYR A 362 19.52 -7.22 -12.65
C TYR A 362 18.20 -7.20 -11.84
N ALA A 363 17.83 -6.09 -11.23
CA ALA A 363 16.52 -5.92 -10.58
C ALA A 363 15.40 -5.88 -11.62
N SER A 364 14.35 -6.68 -11.43
CA SER A 364 13.17 -6.71 -12.32
C SER A 364 12.09 -5.69 -11.93
N SER A 365 12.15 -5.20 -10.69
CA SER A 365 11.32 -4.13 -10.14
C SER A 365 12.03 -2.77 -10.29
N PRO A 366 11.27 -1.66 -10.38
CA PRO A 366 11.83 -0.31 -10.21
C PRO A 366 12.49 -0.17 -8.83
N SER A 367 13.51 0.68 -8.74
CA SER A 367 14.12 1.04 -7.45
C SER A 367 13.63 2.40 -6.99
N LEU A 368 13.24 2.52 -5.72
CA LEU A 368 12.67 3.74 -5.17
C LEU A 368 13.50 4.33 -4.04
N ALA A 369 13.51 5.66 -3.95
CA ALA A 369 13.99 6.38 -2.79
C ALA A 369 13.01 7.49 -2.40
N GLU A 370 12.67 7.53 -1.11
CA GLU A 370 11.91 8.61 -0.48
C GLU A 370 12.83 9.37 0.48
N ILE A 371 12.78 10.70 0.40
CA ILE A 371 13.53 11.56 1.30
C ILE A 371 12.56 12.54 1.94
N TRP A 372 12.36 12.36 3.24
CA TRP A 372 11.46 13.15 4.08
C TRP A 372 12.26 14.18 4.86
N PHE A 373 11.78 15.43 4.89
CA PHE A 373 12.50 16.52 5.54
C PHE A 373 11.75 17.04 6.76
N ALA A 374 12.47 17.18 7.86
CA ALA A 374 12.03 17.87 9.06
C ALA A 374 12.92 19.07 9.35
N SER A 375 12.31 20.18 9.72
CA SER A 375 12.98 21.43 10.10
C SER A 375 12.34 21.97 11.37
N ASN A 376 13.18 22.51 12.27
CA ASN A 376 12.68 23.15 13.50
C ASN A 376 12.09 24.53 13.25
N ASP A 377 12.42 25.18 12.13
CA ASP A 377 12.09 26.58 11.83
C ASP A 377 11.26 26.70 10.53
N GLY A 378 10.10 26.05 10.49
CA GLY A 378 9.15 26.14 9.38
C GLY A 378 9.45 25.21 8.20
N ALA A 379 8.88 25.53 7.02
CA ALA A 379 8.99 24.68 5.84
C ALA A 379 10.45 24.53 5.37
N PRO A 380 10.95 23.30 5.14
CA PRO A 380 12.32 23.09 4.70
C PRO A 380 12.52 23.69 3.28
N SER A 381 13.68 24.31 3.07
CA SER A 381 14.08 24.84 1.77
C SER A 381 15.27 24.03 1.29
N ILE A 382 14.99 23.00 0.49
CA ILE A 382 15.98 22.04 -0.01
C ILE A 382 15.97 22.04 -1.53
N ASP A 383 17.15 22.03 -2.15
CA ASP A 383 17.28 21.66 -3.56
C ASP A 383 17.91 20.27 -3.66
N VAL A 384 17.58 19.53 -4.72
CA VAL A 384 18.14 18.20 -4.99
C VAL A 384 18.85 18.14 -6.35
N GLN A 385 19.98 17.45 -6.41
CA GLN A 385 20.66 17.11 -7.67
C GLN A 385 20.95 15.61 -7.68
N ILE A 386 20.67 14.96 -8.81
CA ILE A 386 20.92 13.53 -9.01
C ILE A 386 22.09 13.33 -9.96
N VAL A 387 23.01 12.43 -9.59
CA VAL A 387 24.13 12.04 -10.44
C VAL A 387 24.03 10.53 -10.73
N PRO A 388 23.67 10.15 -11.96
CA PRO A 388 23.68 8.75 -12.39
C PRO A 388 25.11 8.18 -12.43
N PRO A 389 25.30 6.87 -12.25
CA PRO A 389 26.59 6.20 -12.41
C PRO A 389 27.18 6.46 -13.81
N GLY A 390 28.34 7.13 -13.86
CA GLY A 390 29.00 7.50 -15.12
C GLY A 390 28.20 8.47 -16.01
N GLY A 391 27.12 9.06 -15.49
CA GLY A 391 26.24 9.97 -16.20
C GLY A 391 26.49 11.44 -15.88
N ILE A 392 25.72 12.30 -16.54
CA ILE A 392 25.74 13.75 -16.30
C ILE A 392 24.78 14.06 -15.15
N ALA A 393 25.25 14.88 -14.21
CA ALA A 393 24.42 15.37 -13.11
C ALA A 393 23.22 16.17 -13.63
N SER A 394 22.07 16.06 -12.97
CA SER A 394 20.93 16.95 -13.22
C SER A 394 21.30 18.40 -12.88
N ALA A 395 20.49 19.36 -13.34
CA ALA A 395 20.49 20.68 -12.68
C ALA A 395 20.04 20.54 -11.22
N TRP A 396 20.22 21.59 -10.42
CA TRP A 396 19.60 21.66 -9.10
C TRP A 396 18.09 21.83 -9.26
N LEU A 397 17.34 20.91 -8.68
CA LEU A 397 15.89 20.86 -8.71
C LEU A 397 15.35 21.50 -7.44
N THR A 398 14.50 22.49 -7.63
CA THR A 398 13.87 23.30 -6.60
C THR A 398 12.42 22.85 -6.38
N LEU A 399 11.75 23.43 -5.38
CA LEU A 399 10.37 23.08 -5.07
C LEU A 399 9.45 23.38 -6.25
N GLY A 400 8.72 22.37 -6.72
CA GLY A 400 7.81 22.41 -7.87
C GLY A 400 8.38 21.74 -9.12
N ASP A 401 9.68 21.42 -9.12
CA ASP A 401 10.34 20.79 -10.26
C ASP A 401 10.09 19.28 -10.32
N ILE A 402 9.93 18.79 -11.55
CA ILE A 402 9.97 17.37 -11.90
C ILE A 402 11.08 17.19 -12.93
N ALA A 403 12.00 16.26 -12.67
CA ALA A 403 13.05 15.94 -13.62
C ALA A 403 12.98 14.49 -14.06
N THR A 404 13.11 14.26 -15.36
CA THR A 404 13.16 12.94 -15.95
C THR A 404 14.47 12.76 -16.68
N TYR A 405 15.20 11.70 -16.32
CA TYR A 405 16.37 11.25 -17.08
C TYR A 405 15.89 10.28 -18.16
N THR A 406 16.02 10.65 -19.43
CA THR A 406 15.47 9.88 -20.54
C THR A 406 16.57 9.26 -21.41
N ARG A 407 16.26 8.16 -22.10
CA ARG A 407 17.12 7.59 -23.16
C ARG A 407 16.26 7.16 -24.33
N GLY A 408 16.40 7.85 -25.46
CA GLY A 408 15.59 7.57 -26.64
C GLY A 408 14.09 7.75 -26.39
N GLY A 409 13.72 8.76 -25.59
CA GLY A 409 12.33 9.06 -25.21
C GLY A 409 11.78 8.24 -24.05
N GLU A 410 12.50 7.24 -23.57
CA GLU A 410 12.06 6.39 -22.46
C GLU A 410 12.58 6.91 -21.10
N ALA A 411 11.69 7.08 -20.13
CA ALA A 411 12.03 7.51 -18.76
C ALA A 411 12.84 6.43 -18.02
N ILE A 412 14.06 6.76 -17.61
CA ILE A 412 14.95 5.91 -16.81
C ILE A 412 14.89 6.27 -15.32
N CYS A 413 14.85 7.56 -15.01
CA CYS A 413 14.76 8.08 -13.64
C CYS A 413 13.77 9.23 -13.64
N THR A 414 12.92 9.32 -12.61
CA THR A 414 12.10 10.49 -12.34
C THR A 414 12.34 10.98 -10.93
N VAL A 415 12.52 12.29 -10.77
CA VAL A 415 12.65 12.99 -9.50
C VAL A 415 11.45 13.89 -9.36
N VAL A 416 10.73 13.76 -8.25
CA VAL A 416 9.50 14.50 -7.96
C VAL A 416 9.71 15.32 -6.70
N HIS A 417 9.75 16.64 -6.86
CA HIS A 417 10.00 17.56 -5.76
C HIS A 417 8.82 18.53 -5.59
N LEU A 418 7.70 18.03 -5.06
CA LEU A 418 6.45 18.78 -4.92
C LEU A 418 6.19 19.29 -3.49
N GLY A 419 7.12 19.06 -2.56
CA GLY A 419 6.97 19.47 -1.17
C GLY A 419 6.04 18.52 -0.41
N ARG A 420 4.95 19.03 0.15
CA ARG A 420 3.98 18.23 0.92
C ARG A 420 3.03 17.49 -0.02
N GLY A 421 3.18 16.17 -0.11
CA GLY A 421 2.32 15.29 -0.93
C GLY A 421 1.17 14.64 -0.17
N ALA A 422 0.49 13.70 -0.81
CA ALA A 422 -0.60 12.90 -0.21
C ALA A 422 -0.11 11.89 0.85
N ARG A 423 1.17 11.50 0.81
CA ARG A 423 1.75 10.42 1.61
C ARG A 423 2.02 10.77 3.08
N GLY A 424 1.99 12.05 3.45
CA GLY A 424 2.33 12.51 4.79
C GLY A 424 2.39 14.03 4.86
N ASN A 425 2.42 14.59 6.07
CA ASN A 425 2.44 16.04 6.28
C ASN A 425 3.81 16.67 6.03
N GLY A 426 4.88 15.88 6.00
CA GLY A 426 6.22 16.37 5.71
C GLY A 426 6.47 16.68 4.24
N HIS A 427 7.53 17.44 4.01
CA HIS A 427 8.09 17.67 2.69
C HIS A 427 8.81 16.41 2.24
N MET A 428 8.46 15.90 1.05
CA MET A 428 9.05 14.69 0.48
C MET A 428 9.63 14.94 -0.92
N ILE A 429 10.74 14.28 -1.21
CA ILE A 429 11.27 14.08 -2.55
C ILE A 429 11.22 12.60 -2.87
N LEU A 430 10.59 12.24 -4.00
CA LEU A 430 10.57 10.89 -4.54
C LEU A 430 11.58 10.80 -5.69
N ILE A 431 12.39 9.74 -5.68
CA ILE A 431 13.27 9.37 -6.79
C ILE A 431 12.89 7.94 -7.19
N ALA A 432 12.46 7.77 -8.45
CA ALA A 432 12.07 6.47 -8.99
C ALA A 432 12.96 6.11 -10.17
N LEU A 433 13.55 4.92 -10.13
CA LEU A 433 14.41 4.36 -11.17
C LEU A 433 13.72 3.20 -11.86
N ALA A 434 13.84 3.15 -13.19
CA ALA A 434 13.44 2.00 -13.99
C ALA A 434 14.21 0.75 -13.54
N PRO A 435 13.64 -0.46 -13.75
CA PRO A 435 14.36 -1.71 -13.52
C PRO A 435 15.76 -1.75 -14.13
N THR A 436 16.71 -2.42 -13.45
CA THR A 436 18.07 -2.63 -13.96
C THR A 436 18.20 -3.92 -14.78
N SER A 437 17.17 -4.75 -14.81
CA SER A 437 16.93 -5.79 -15.82
C SER A 437 15.71 -5.42 -16.68
N ALA A 438 15.77 -5.69 -17.98
CA ALA A 438 14.61 -5.53 -18.86
C ALA A 438 14.60 -6.68 -19.86
N ARG A 439 13.43 -7.30 -20.08
CA ARG A 439 13.22 -8.38 -21.07
C ARG A 439 13.25 -7.87 -22.52
N SER A 440 12.98 -6.57 -22.75
CA SER A 440 12.96 -5.97 -24.09
C SER A 440 13.29 -4.46 -24.03
N GLY A 441 14.46 -4.05 -24.53
CA GLY A 441 14.71 -2.66 -24.94
C GLY A 441 15.36 -1.71 -23.94
N LEU A 442 15.75 -0.55 -24.47
CA LEU A 442 16.70 0.47 -23.98
C LEU A 442 16.40 1.13 -22.62
N ARG A 443 15.23 0.86 -22.01
CA ARG A 443 14.78 1.44 -20.75
C ARG A 443 15.31 0.64 -19.57
N ARG A 444 16.53 0.98 -19.15
CA ARG A 444 17.22 0.34 -18.04
C ARG A 444 18.00 1.39 -17.24
N ALA A 445 17.75 1.46 -15.93
CA ALA A 445 18.60 2.27 -15.06
C ALA A 445 20.00 1.67 -14.97
N ALA A 446 21.00 2.54 -14.85
CA ALA A 446 22.36 2.09 -14.60
C ALA A 446 22.43 1.49 -13.19
N ALA A 447 22.98 0.28 -13.09
CA ALA A 447 23.38 -0.26 -11.80
C ALA A 447 24.65 0.45 -11.32
N GLY A 448 24.85 0.53 -10.00
CA GLY A 448 25.99 1.21 -9.38
C GLY A 448 25.56 2.28 -8.39
N GLU A 449 26.53 3.11 -8.00
CA GLU A 449 26.31 4.17 -7.02
C GLU A 449 25.67 5.41 -7.67
N TRP A 450 24.40 5.66 -7.35
CA TRP A 450 23.73 6.92 -7.65
C TRP A 450 24.00 7.90 -6.51
N LEU A 451 24.36 9.14 -6.85
CA LEU A 451 24.52 10.19 -5.84
C LEU A 451 23.29 11.08 -5.80
N VAL A 452 22.75 11.29 -4.60
CA VAL A 452 21.71 12.27 -4.33
C VAL A 452 22.33 13.38 -3.50
N ARG A 453 22.44 14.57 -4.10
CA ARG A 453 22.97 15.76 -3.44
C ARG A 453 21.82 16.61 -2.95
N LEU A 454 21.88 16.99 -1.69
CA LEU A 454 20.86 17.82 -1.03
C LEU A 454 21.49 19.13 -0.58
N ARG A 455 20.93 20.25 -1.01
CA ARG A 455 21.37 21.59 -0.62
C ARG A 455 20.35 22.22 0.30
N ASN A 456 20.76 22.56 1.51
CA ASN A 456 19.92 23.30 2.45
C ASN A 456 20.05 24.80 2.21
N ASN A 457 19.00 25.41 1.69
CA ASN A 457 18.90 26.85 1.46
C ASN A 457 18.30 27.62 2.65
N ALA A 458 17.85 26.92 3.70
CA ALA A 458 17.32 27.54 4.90
C ALA A 458 18.42 28.17 5.77
N ARG A 459 17.97 28.96 6.75
CA ARG A 459 18.81 29.55 7.82
C ARG A 459 18.89 28.66 9.06
N SER A 460 18.27 27.49 9.01
CA SER A 460 18.23 26.50 10.07
C SER A 460 18.72 25.15 9.53
N GLY A 461 19.13 24.26 10.43
CA GLY A 461 19.44 22.88 10.05
C GLY A 461 18.19 22.13 9.62
N VAL A 462 18.32 21.26 8.63
CA VAL A 462 17.23 20.38 8.17
C VAL A 462 17.69 18.93 8.34
N THR A 463 16.82 18.07 8.87
CA THR A 463 17.09 16.64 8.93
C THR A 463 16.37 15.94 7.78
N ALA A 464 17.13 15.19 7.00
CA ALA A 464 16.64 14.31 5.94
C ALA A 464 16.54 12.89 6.50
N TYR A 465 15.34 12.32 6.50
CA TYR A 465 15.08 10.91 6.74
C TYR A 465 14.93 10.23 5.40
N THR A 466 15.84 9.31 5.12
CA THR A 466 15.93 8.65 3.82
C THR A 466 15.47 7.23 3.95
N TRP A 467 14.69 6.82 2.97
CA TRP A 467 14.45 5.43 2.69
C TRP A 467 14.83 5.17 1.23
N MET A 468 15.74 4.23 0.99
CA MET A 468 16.35 3.97 -0.32
C MET A 468 16.41 2.47 -0.53
N GLN A 469 15.76 1.96 -1.58
CA GLN A 469 15.75 0.54 -1.89
C GLN A 469 17.14 0.03 -2.25
N CYS A 470 17.69 -0.84 -1.40
CA CYS A 470 19.03 -1.41 -1.59
C CYS A 470 19.00 -2.94 -1.82
N ASP A 471 17.89 -3.62 -1.48
CA ASP A 471 17.81 -5.08 -1.44
C ASP A 471 16.75 -5.65 -2.39
N GLU A 472 17.19 -6.56 -3.27
CA GLU A 472 16.45 -7.80 -3.51
C GLU A 472 17.45 -8.96 -3.41
N SER A 473 17.35 -9.73 -2.34
CA SER A 473 18.19 -10.91 -2.11
C SER A 473 17.62 -12.12 -2.86
N SER A 474 17.86 -12.26 -4.16
CA SER A 474 18.04 -13.64 -4.65
C SER A 474 19.36 -14.13 -4.05
N GLY A 475 19.33 -15.29 -3.38
CA GLY A 475 20.43 -15.78 -2.53
C GLY A 475 21.77 -16.08 -3.22
N ASP A 476 22.02 -15.56 -4.43
CA ASP A 476 23.13 -15.99 -5.30
C ASP A 476 23.95 -14.85 -5.92
N THR A 477 24.11 -13.70 -5.26
CA THR A 477 25.12 -12.73 -5.75
C THR A 477 25.91 -12.11 -4.60
N PRO A 478 27.20 -12.44 -4.44
CA PRO A 478 28.04 -11.77 -3.47
C PRO A 478 28.19 -10.30 -3.85
N LEU A 479 28.12 -9.43 -2.83
CA LEU A 479 28.55 -8.03 -2.93
C LEU A 479 30.00 -8.02 -3.44
N VAL A 480 30.25 -7.35 -4.56
CA VAL A 480 31.63 -7.09 -4.99
C VAL A 480 32.27 -6.23 -3.91
N ALA A 481 33.29 -6.77 -3.26
CA ALA A 481 34.01 -6.05 -2.21
C ALA A 481 34.66 -4.77 -2.80
N PRO A 482 34.71 -3.67 -2.05
CA PRO A 482 35.40 -2.48 -2.50
C PRO A 482 36.89 -2.79 -2.72
N THR A 483 37.38 -2.54 -3.91
CA THR A 483 38.82 -2.43 -4.16
C THR A 483 39.35 -1.23 -3.37
N ARG A 484 40.31 -1.50 -2.49
CA ARG A 484 41.02 -0.50 -1.67
C ARG A 484 41.74 0.55 -2.51
#